data_AF-A0A1H0T7Q2-F1
#
_entry.id   AF-A0A1H0T7Q2-F1
#
_cell.length_a   1.000
_cell.length_b   1.000
_cell.length_c   1.000
_cell.angle_alpha   90.00
_cell.angle_beta   90.00
_cell.angle_gamma   90.00
#
_symmetry.space_group_name_H-M   'P 1'
#
loop_
_entity.id
_entity.type
_entity.pdbx_description
1 polymer ?
#
loop_
_entity_poly.entity_id
_entity_poly.type
_entity_poly.pdbx_seq_one_letter_code
_entity_poly.pdbx_strand_id
1 'polypeptide(L)'
;MGDQAEQYAEVIEVSPSMAKAWLKKMAPNRSISRKRVKHLANLMKMERFKLNGETIKFDEEGWLIDGQHRLAAIVFADIPVVMYVAHNVPRSAIVSIDMGRSRSLTDQLRVAYNYRNPGDLGTIVRMILEWNETGWISQKSFRQVDPDEVHDYIRSNPDVIELPRVATGLGGDLVTAIMKRNQCGFLMWLLSRVDADDAKRFMNNLVNSVADYENDPCVLLRKHLLKLRNDRYGDVKRNIVLGLTIQNWNKWRDRQPVKLIRVPRSGQPWDVSSFPKPI
;
A
#
# COMPACT_ATOMS: atom_id res chain seq x y z
N MET A 1 44.64 -8.64 30.40
CA MET A 1 43.29 -8.13 30.09
C MET A 1 43.51 -6.90 29.24
N GLY A 2 43.38 -7.01 27.92
CA GLY A 2 43.55 -5.87 27.02
C GLY A 2 42.35 -4.94 27.16
N ASP A 3 42.61 -3.63 27.12
CA ASP A 3 41.59 -2.59 27.01
C ASP A 3 40.66 -2.92 25.84
N GLN A 4 39.47 -3.44 26.14
CA GLN A 4 38.38 -3.42 25.17
C GLN A 4 37.93 -1.97 25.08
N ALA A 5 38.21 -1.33 23.94
CA ALA A 5 37.77 0.02 23.68
C ALA A 5 36.24 0.10 23.88
N GLU A 6 35.78 1.07 24.67
CA GLU A 6 34.36 1.21 24.99
C GLU A 6 33.53 1.43 23.73
N GLN A 7 32.31 0.87 23.72
CA GLN A 7 31.34 1.08 22.65
C GLN A 7 30.80 2.51 22.72
N TYR A 8 30.88 3.25 21.61
CA TYR A 8 30.33 4.61 21.51
C TYR A 8 29.59 4.81 20.19
N ALA A 9 28.79 5.87 20.12
CA ALA A 9 28.12 6.29 18.90
C ALA A 9 28.19 7.81 18.72
N GLU A 10 28.33 8.24 17.47
CA GLU A 10 28.39 9.64 17.08
C GLU A 10 27.48 9.93 15.88
N VAL A 11 27.19 11.20 15.65
CA VAL A 11 26.42 11.67 14.49
C VAL A 11 27.39 12.22 13.45
N ILE A 12 27.46 11.57 12.30
CA ILE A 12 28.38 11.93 11.21
C ILE A 12 27.58 12.25 9.95
N GLU A 13 27.99 13.30 9.23
CA GLU A 13 27.59 13.50 7.84
C GLU A 13 28.40 12.55 6.94
N VAL A 14 27.75 11.48 6.50
CA VAL A 14 28.41 10.41 5.73
C VAL A 14 28.39 10.79 4.25
N SER A 15 29.56 11.12 3.71
CA SER A 15 29.73 11.42 2.29
C SER A 15 29.77 10.16 1.40
N PRO A 16 29.51 10.28 0.08
CA PRO A 16 29.65 9.16 -0.86
C PRO A 16 31.06 8.53 -0.89
N SER A 17 32.12 9.32 -0.68
CA SER A 17 33.49 8.81 -0.63
C SER A 17 33.76 8.01 0.64
N MET A 18 33.28 8.48 1.80
CA MET A 18 33.34 7.73 3.07
C MET A 18 32.56 6.43 2.96
N ALA A 19 31.34 6.47 2.42
CA ALA A 19 30.52 5.28 2.23
C ALA A 19 31.20 4.23 1.31
N LYS A 20 31.84 4.67 0.21
CA LYS A 20 32.64 3.77 -0.65
C LYS A 20 33.81 3.14 0.11
N ALA A 21 34.52 3.91 0.94
CA ALA A 21 35.64 3.41 1.71
C ALA A 21 35.20 2.37 2.74
N TRP A 22 34.13 2.66 3.49
CA TRP A 22 33.59 1.76 4.50
C TRP A 22 33.01 0.45 3.92
N LEU A 23 32.38 0.52 2.73
CA LEU A 23 31.90 -0.69 2.04
C LEU A 23 33.02 -1.63 1.57
N LYS A 24 34.25 -1.13 1.38
CA LYS A 24 35.41 -1.99 1.05
C LYS A 24 35.88 -2.82 2.24
N LYS A 25 35.64 -2.36 3.46
CA LYS A 25 36.01 -3.03 4.71
C LYS A 25 34.76 -3.60 5.39
N MET A 26 34.06 -4.48 4.68
CA MET A 26 32.81 -5.10 5.15
C MET A 26 33.05 -6.56 5.55
N ALA A 27 32.52 -6.95 6.71
CA ALA A 27 32.51 -8.35 7.13
C ALA A 27 31.60 -9.19 6.19
N PRO A 28 31.75 -10.53 6.15
CA PRO A 28 30.82 -11.39 5.41
C PRO A 28 29.39 -11.15 5.88
N ASN A 29 28.59 -10.49 5.05
CA ASN A 29 27.23 -10.06 5.38
C ASN A 29 26.27 -10.47 4.25
N ARG A 30 24.96 -10.41 4.51
CA ARG A 30 23.91 -10.76 3.56
C ARG A 30 24.09 -10.04 2.22
N SER A 31 23.62 -10.62 1.13
CA SER A 31 23.69 -9.98 -0.19
C SER A 31 22.95 -8.64 -0.21
N ILE A 32 23.52 -7.65 -0.91
CA ILE A 32 22.93 -6.32 -1.04
C ILE A 32 21.76 -6.38 -2.05
N SER A 33 20.53 -6.26 -1.53
CA SER A 33 19.34 -6.05 -2.36
C SER A 33 19.37 -4.70 -3.10
N ARG A 34 19.53 -4.75 -4.43
CA ARG A 34 19.46 -3.57 -5.31
C ARG A 34 18.15 -2.80 -5.16
N LYS A 35 17.03 -3.50 -4.93
CA LYS A 35 15.71 -2.88 -4.72
C LYS A 35 15.71 -2.01 -3.47
N ARG A 36 16.24 -2.52 -2.35
CA ARG A 36 16.32 -1.76 -1.08
C ARG A 36 17.26 -0.56 -1.20
N VAL A 37 18.39 -0.72 -1.90
CA VAL A 37 19.33 0.38 -2.17
C VAL A 37 18.67 1.49 -2.98
N LYS A 38 17.99 1.16 -4.09
CA LYS A 38 17.28 2.15 -4.92
C LYS A 38 16.20 2.90 -4.13
N HIS A 39 15.41 2.18 -3.34
CA HIS A 39 14.38 2.80 -2.49
C HIS A 39 15.00 3.79 -1.50
N LEU A 40 16.01 3.39 -0.72
CA LEU A 40 16.69 4.29 0.21
C LEU A 40 17.32 5.50 -0.49
N ALA A 41 17.96 5.29 -1.64
CA ALA A 41 18.57 6.37 -2.41
C ALA A 41 17.52 7.37 -2.93
N ASN A 42 16.34 6.90 -3.34
CA ASN A 42 15.24 7.78 -3.71
C ASN A 42 14.76 8.60 -2.50
N LEU A 43 14.64 7.99 -1.32
CA LEU A 43 14.28 8.73 -0.10
C LEU A 43 15.31 9.80 0.26
N MET A 44 16.60 9.53 0.07
CA MET A 44 17.67 10.51 0.26
C MET A 44 17.54 11.67 -0.73
N LYS A 45 17.34 11.37 -2.03
CA LYS A 45 17.14 12.39 -3.07
C LYS A 45 15.90 13.26 -2.86
N MET A 46 14.87 12.71 -2.21
CA MET A 46 13.63 13.42 -1.89
C MET A 46 13.66 14.11 -0.52
N GLU A 47 14.79 14.13 0.20
CA GLU A 47 14.94 14.69 1.56
C GLU A 47 13.98 14.06 2.61
N ARG A 48 13.54 12.84 2.33
CA ARG A 48 12.64 12.04 3.17
C ARG A 48 13.37 11.07 4.06
N PHE A 49 14.65 10.81 3.79
CA PHE A 49 15.49 10.04 4.69
C PHE A 49 15.68 10.81 6.00
N LYS A 50 15.12 10.30 7.11
CA LYS A 50 15.20 10.94 8.43
C LYS A 50 16.16 10.19 9.34
N LEU A 51 16.85 10.95 10.19
CA LEU A 51 17.64 10.41 11.29
C LEU A 51 16.68 9.80 12.33
N ASN A 52 16.56 8.47 12.35
CA ASN A 52 15.53 7.76 13.12
C ASN A 52 16.11 6.79 14.17
N GLY A 53 17.39 6.97 14.55
CA GLY A 53 18.11 6.10 15.48
C GLY A 53 18.74 4.86 14.85
N GLU A 54 18.50 4.59 13.56
CA GLU A 54 19.20 3.54 12.83
C GLU A 54 20.69 3.91 12.63
N THR A 55 21.58 3.00 13.02
CA THR A 55 23.03 3.25 13.05
C THR A 55 23.80 2.44 12.01
N ILE A 56 24.84 3.02 11.41
CA ILE A 56 25.94 2.27 10.78
C ILE A 56 26.78 1.69 11.91
N LYS A 57 27.22 0.42 11.82
CA LYS A 57 27.91 -0.26 12.92
C LYS A 57 29.25 -0.81 12.43
N PHE A 58 30.29 -0.49 13.18
CA PHE A 58 31.63 -1.05 13.05
C PHE A 58 31.96 -1.91 14.28
N ASP A 59 32.60 -3.05 14.05
CA ASP A 59 33.13 -3.87 15.14
C ASP A 59 34.43 -3.29 15.75
N GLU A 60 34.95 -3.96 16.77
CA GLU A 60 36.20 -3.62 17.48
C GLU A 60 37.43 -3.57 16.56
N GLU A 61 37.36 -4.25 15.41
CA GLU A 61 38.43 -4.32 14.40
C GLU A 61 38.20 -3.30 13.26
N GLY A 62 37.10 -2.53 13.35
CA GLY A 62 36.68 -1.53 12.38
C GLY A 62 36.11 -2.11 11.09
N TRP A 63 35.60 -3.34 11.09
CA TRP A 63 34.83 -3.91 9.99
C TRP A 63 33.39 -3.44 10.04
N LEU A 64 32.82 -3.12 8.88
CA LEU A 64 31.41 -2.82 8.74
C LEU A 64 30.59 -4.09 8.97
N ILE A 65 29.74 -4.08 10.00
CA ILE A 65 28.89 -5.21 10.37
C ILE A 65 27.40 -4.94 10.09
N ASP A 66 26.97 -3.68 10.05
CA ASP A 66 25.61 -3.28 9.67
C ASP A 66 25.59 -1.89 9.02
N GLY A 67 24.60 -1.66 8.15
CA GLY A 67 24.42 -0.40 7.42
C GLY A 67 24.83 -0.45 5.95
N GLN A 68 25.21 -1.62 5.43
CA GLN A 68 25.62 -1.80 4.03
C GLN A 68 24.61 -1.24 3.01
N HIS A 69 23.30 -1.39 3.24
CA HIS A 69 22.26 -0.86 2.34
C HIS A 69 22.18 0.66 2.38
N ARG A 70 22.41 1.27 3.55
CA ARG A 70 22.39 2.72 3.74
C ARG A 70 23.62 3.34 3.08
N LEU A 71 24.79 2.76 3.29
CA LEU A 71 26.03 3.18 2.62
C LEU A 71 25.93 3.02 1.10
N ALA A 72 25.45 1.87 0.62
CA ALA A 72 25.26 1.66 -0.82
C ALA A 72 24.23 2.64 -1.41
N ALA A 73 23.21 3.03 -0.64
CA ALA A 73 22.24 4.03 -1.06
C ALA A 73 22.84 5.44 -1.12
N ILE A 74 23.67 5.84 -0.17
CA ILE A 74 24.44 7.11 -0.21
C ILE A 74 25.32 7.14 -1.46
N VAL A 75 26.04 6.06 -1.74
CA VAL A 75 26.87 5.95 -2.95
C VAL A 75 26.05 6.02 -4.24
N PHE A 76 24.87 5.40 -4.26
CA PHE A 76 23.99 5.40 -5.43
C PHE A 76 23.23 6.74 -5.61
N ALA A 77 22.92 7.42 -4.51
CA ALA A 77 22.27 8.73 -4.52
C ALA A 77 23.23 9.86 -4.87
N ASP A 78 24.51 9.69 -4.51
CA ASP A 78 25.59 10.68 -4.59
C ASP A 78 25.29 11.95 -3.79
N ILE A 79 24.71 11.78 -2.59
CA ILE A 79 24.31 12.85 -1.68
C ILE A 79 24.81 12.50 -0.27
N PRO A 80 25.45 13.43 0.47
CA PRO A 80 25.82 13.21 1.86
C PRO A 80 24.59 13.12 2.76
N VAL A 81 24.64 12.26 3.78
CA VAL A 81 23.50 12.04 4.70
C VAL A 81 23.99 11.95 6.13
N VAL A 82 23.32 12.68 7.03
CA VAL A 82 23.59 12.62 8.48
C VAL A 82 23.09 11.30 9.05
N MET A 83 23.97 10.56 9.73
CA MET A 83 23.70 9.24 10.28
C MET A 83 24.35 9.04 11.65
N TYR A 84 23.73 8.20 12.48
CA TYR A 84 24.41 7.65 13.65
C TYR A 84 25.41 6.58 13.22
N VAL A 85 26.62 6.63 13.74
CA VAL A 85 27.68 5.66 13.52
C VAL A 85 28.12 5.12 14.87
N ALA A 86 28.00 3.81 15.06
CA ALA A 86 28.41 3.10 16.27
C ALA A 86 29.73 2.36 16.02
N HIS A 87 30.65 2.48 16.97
CA HIS A 87 31.99 1.90 16.93
C HIS A 87 32.19 0.90 18.07
N ASN A 88 33.15 -0.02 17.91
CA ASN A 88 33.48 -1.06 18.88
C ASN A 88 32.28 -1.94 19.26
N VAL A 89 31.38 -2.20 18.32
CA VAL A 89 30.25 -3.10 18.56
C VAL A 89 30.77 -4.54 18.62
N PRO A 90 30.50 -5.30 19.70
CA PRO A 90 30.98 -6.68 19.80
C PRO A 90 30.54 -7.50 18.59
N ARG A 91 31.47 -8.20 17.96
CA ARG A 91 31.21 -8.94 16.72
C ARG A 91 30.11 -10.01 16.87
N SER A 92 29.94 -10.54 18.08
CA SER A 92 28.84 -11.45 18.44
C SER A 92 27.44 -10.85 18.24
N ALA A 93 27.31 -9.52 18.26
CA ALA A 93 26.06 -8.82 18.03
C ALA A 93 25.55 -8.97 16.58
N ILE A 94 26.41 -9.34 15.61
CA ILE A 94 26.00 -9.58 14.21
C ILE A 94 24.80 -10.52 14.11
N VAL A 95 24.76 -11.53 14.98
CA VAL A 95 23.70 -12.54 14.95
C VAL A 95 22.34 -11.91 15.26
N SER A 96 22.26 -10.96 16.20
CA SER A 96 21.00 -10.34 16.66
C SER A 96 20.58 -9.09 15.89
N ILE A 97 21.47 -8.51 15.08
CA ILE A 97 21.15 -7.35 14.24
C ILE A 97 20.05 -7.72 13.24
N ASP A 98 19.08 -6.81 13.07
CA ASP A 98 17.95 -6.97 12.13
C ASP A 98 17.04 -8.19 12.36
N MET A 99 17.14 -8.88 13.51
CA MET A 99 16.21 -9.98 13.85
C MET A 99 14.76 -9.50 14.10
N GLY A 100 14.55 -8.18 14.25
CA GLY A 100 13.24 -7.60 14.48
C GLY A 100 12.32 -7.67 13.27
N ARG A 101 11.03 -7.95 13.49
CA ARG A 101 10.02 -7.87 12.44
C ARG A 101 9.90 -6.43 11.93
N SER A 102 10.14 -6.21 10.64
CA SER A 102 9.90 -4.92 10.00
C SER A 102 8.42 -4.52 10.11
N ARG A 103 8.16 -3.25 10.46
CA ARG A 103 6.79 -2.72 10.53
C ARG A 103 6.14 -2.77 9.15
N SER A 104 4.97 -3.41 9.05
CA SER A 104 4.15 -3.35 7.84
C SER A 104 3.56 -1.95 7.68
N LEU A 105 3.04 -1.58 6.48
CA LEU A 105 2.31 -0.31 6.32
C LEU A 105 1.19 -0.20 7.35
N THR A 106 0.45 -1.28 7.59
CA THR A 106 -0.61 -1.32 8.60
C THR A 106 -0.08 -0.98 9.99
N ASP A 107 1.10 -1.48 10.34
CA ASP A 107 1.74 -1.15 11.62
C ASP A 107 2.23 0.29 11.66
N GLN A 108 2.75 0.83 10.55
CA GLN A 108 3.13 2.24 10.46
C GLN A 108 1.91 3.15 10.64
N LEU A 109 0.82 2.92 9.91
CA LEU A 109 -0.41 3.70 10.01
C LEU A 109 -1.05 3.63 11.41
N ARG A 110 -0.92 2.48 12.07
CA ARG A 110 -1.41 2.28 13.43
C ARG A 110 -0.54 2.96 14.48
N VAL A 111 0.76 2.72 14.44
CA VAL A 111 1.71 3.16 15.48
C VAL A 111 2.03 4.64 15.35
N ALA A 112 2.23 5.15 14.13
CA ALA A 112 2.63 6.54 13.94
C ALA A 112 1.47 7.54 14.02
N TYR A 113 0.25 7.12 13.67
CA TYR A 113 -0.89 8.05 13.52
C TYR A 113 -2.18 7.61 14.21
N ASN A 114 -2.20 6.42 14.84
CA ASN A 114 -3.37 5.88 15.52
C ASN A 114 -4.64 5.84 14.65
N TYR A 115 -4.50 5.64 13.33
CA TYR A 115 -5.65 5.56 12.44
C TYR A 115 -6.53 4.34 12.76
N ARG A 116 -7.84 4.55 12.73
CA ARG A 116 -8.83 3.46 12.85
C ARG A 116 -8.85 2.67 11.53
N ASN A 117 -8.89 1.34 11.62
CA ASN A 117 -8.88 0.43 10.45
C ASN A 117 -7.69 0.64 9.47
N PRO A 118 -6.43 0.62 9.95
CA PRO A 118 -5.25 0.97 9.15
C PRO A 118 -5.03 0.05 7.94
N GLY A 119 -5.48 -1.21 8.04
CA GLY A 119 -5.39 -2.16 6.93
C GLY A 119 -6.29 -1.78 5.76
N ASP A 120 -7.56 -1.46 6.04
CA ASP A 120 -8.50 -1.02 5.01
C ASP A 120 -8.08 0.33 4.41
N LEU A 121 -7.66 1.28 5.24
CA LEU A 121 -7.17 2.59 4.78
C LEU A 121 -5.99 2.43 3.81
N GLY A 122 -4.97 1.66 4.20
CA GLY A 122 -3.80 1.41 3.35
C GLY A 122 -4.17 0.71 2.04
N THR A 123 -5.15 -0.20 2.06
CA THR A 123 -5.65 -0.86 0.85
C THR A 123 -6.47 0.09 -0.04
N ILE A 124 -7.30 0.97 0.52
CA ILE A 124 -8.07 1.99 -0.21
C ILE A 124 -7.12 2.95 -0.93
N VAL A 125 -6.14 3.52 -0.23
CA VAL A 125 -5.19 4.47 -0.82
C VAL A 125 -4.37 3.83 -1.94
N ARG A 126 -3.95 2.57 -1.80
CA ARG A 126 -3.28 1.86 -2.91
C ARG A 126 -4.17 1.71 -4.15
N MET A 127 -5.46 1.44 -3.98
CA MET A 127 -6.40 1.38 -5.11
C MET A 127 -6.56 2.77 -5.76
N ILE A 128 -6.61 3.84 -4.96
CA ILE A 128 -6.69 5.20 -5.47
C ILE A 128 -5.46 5.54 -6.31
N LEU A 129 -4.26 5.26 -5.79
CA LEU A 129 -3.02 5.52 -6.51
C LEU A 129 -2.94 4.71 -7.82
N GLU A 130 -3.30 3.42 -7.78
CA GLU A 130 -3.36 2.57 -8.98
C GLU A 130 -4.37 3.11 -10.01
N TRP A 131 -5.55 3.54 -9.55
CA TRP A 131 -6.59 4.12 -10.39
C TRP A 131 -6.15 5.44 -11.03
N ASN A 132 -5.56 6.35 -10.26
CA ASN A 132 -5.13 7.65 -10.77
C ASN A 132 -4.03 7.53 -11.83
N GLU A 133 -3.16 6.52 -11.72
CA GLU A 133 -2.08 6.28 -12.68
C GLU A 133 -2.58 5.56 -13.95
N THR A 134 -3.49 4.59 -13.81
CA THR A 134 -3.80 3.64 -14.89
C THR A 134 -5.24 3.69 -15.40
N GLY A 135 -6.16 4.27 -14.63
CA GLY A 135 -7.60 4.23 -14.89
C GLY A 135 -8.22 2.84 -14.77
N TRP A 136 -7.54 1.88 -14.15
CA TRP A 136 -7.98 0.49 -14.00
C TRP A 136 -7.46 -0.11 -12.68
N ILE A 137 -8.08 -1.21 -12.21
CA ILE A 137 -7.58 -1.97 -11.05
C ILE A 137 -7.15 -3.35 -11.48
N SER A 138 -5.87 -3.68 -11.25
CA SER A 138 -5.29 -4.96 -11.65
C SER A 138 -5.87 -6.15 -10.90
N GLN A 139 -5.96 -7.28 -11.62
CA GLN A 139 -6.19 -8.59 -11.05
C GLN A 139 -4.99 -9.10 -10.23
N LYS A 140 -3.77 -8.71 -10.62
CA LYS A 140 -2.52 -9.19 -9.99
C LYS A 140 -2.32 -8.49 -8.63
N SER A 141 -1.17 -8.72 -8.00
CA SER A 141 -0.75 -7.91 -6.85
C SER A 141 -0.87 -6.43 -7.20
N PHE A 142 -1.19 -5.60 -6.19
CA PHE A 142 -1.09 -4.16 -6.33
C PHE A 142 0.21 -3.78 -7.04
N ARG A 143 0.19 -2.65 -7.76
CA ARG A 143 1.42 -1.91 -8.04
C ARG A 143 2.26 -1.89 -6.76
N GLN A 144 3.59 -2.05 -6.90
CA GLN A 144 4.48 -1.82 -5.77
C GLN A 144 4.41 -0.33 -5.41
N VAL A 145 3.49 0.01 -4.52
CA VAL A 145 3.34 1.34 -3.95
C VAL A 145 4.25 1.42 -2.73
N ASP A 146 5.17 2.38 -2.78
CA ASP A 146 6.02 2.72 -1.63
C ASP A 146 5.14 3.11 -0.42
N PRO A 147 5.38 2.60 0.79
CA PRO A 147 4.68 3.06 1.99
C PRO A 147 4.62 4.59 2.11
N ASP A 148 5.66 5.31 1.68
CA ASP A 148 5.70 6.77 1.75
C ASP A 148 4.72 7.44 0.79
N GLU A 149 4.49 6.88 -0.40
CA GLU A 149 3.43 7.35 -1.32
C GLU A 149 2.05 7.28 -0.66
N VAL A 150 1.80 6.25 0.16
CA VAL A 150 0.53 6.14 0.90
C VAL A 150 0.44 7.21 1.98
N HIS A 151 1.51 7.43 2.75
CA HIS A 151 1.53 8.47 3.79
C HIS A 151 1.34 9.87 3.20
N ASP A 152 1.98 10.18 2.08
CA ASP A 152 1.84 11.48 1.42
C ASP A 152 0.44 11.70 0.87
N TYR A 153 -0.15 10.66 0.29
CA TYR A 153 -1.51 10.75 -0.21
C TYR A 153 -2.49 11.05 0.93
N ILE A 154 -2.35 10.35 2.08
CA ILE A 154 -3.18 10.62 3.27
C ILE A 154 -2.93 12.04 3.80
N ARG A 155 -1.69 12.51 3.87
CA ARG A 155 -1.36 13.87 4.33
C ARG A 155 -1.97 14.94 3.43
N SER A 156 -1.97 14.70 2.12
CA SER A 156 -2.50 15.64 1.13
C SER A 156 -4.03 15.56 0.98
N ASN A 157 -4.65 14.48 1.45
CA ASN A 157 -6.09 14.21 1.36
C ASN A 157 -6.59 13.67 2.70
N PRO A 158 -6.69 14.52 3.74
CA PRO A 158 -7.00 14.05 5.10
C PRO A 158 -8.40 13.44 5.24
N ASP A 159 -9.32 13.76 4.35
CA ASP A 159 -10.69 13.19 4.28
C ASP A 159 -10.70 11.68 4.00
N VAL A 160 -9.65 11.14 3.39
CA VAL A 160 -9.58 9.72 2.98
C VAL A 160 -9.60 8.78 4.19
N ILE A 161 -9.27 9.28 5.37
CA ILE A 161 -9.30 8.54 6.64
C ILE A 161 -10.72 8.08 7.03
N GLU A 162 -11.75 8.71 6.48
CA GLU A 162 -13.14 8.37 6.74
C GLU A 162 -13.67 7.26 5.81
N LEU A 163 -13.01 7.00 4.67
CA LEU A 163 -13.43 5.99 3.70
C LEU A 163 -13.57 4.56 4.27
N PRO A 164 -12.71 4.08 5.19
CA PRO A 164 -12.90 2.78 5.83
C PRO A 164 -14.24 2.64 6.60
N ARG A 165 -14.83 3.76 7.06
CA ARG A 165 -16.07 3.75 7.84
C ARG A 165 -17.34 3.73 6.98
N VAL A 166 -17.22 4.05 5.69
CA VAL A 166 -18.38 4.14 4.79
C VAL A 166 -19.16 2.82 4.74
N ALA A 167 -18.45 1.69 4.75
CA ALA A 167 -19.08 0.37 4.82
C ALA A 167 -19.96 0.19 6.06
N THR A 168 -19.55 0.72 7.22
CA THR A 168 -20.36 0.68 8.45
C THR A 168 -21.64 1.51 8.28
N GLY A 169 -21.52 2.72 7.71
CA GLY A 169 -22.66 3.61 7.48
C GLY A 169 -23.71 3.07 6.50
N LEU A 170 -23.33 2.16 5.61
CA LEU A 170 -24.22 1.50 4.65
C LEU A 170 -24.78 0.16 5.16
N GLY A 171 -24.63 -0.16 6.45
CA GLY A 171 -25.08 -1.42 7.04
C GLY A 171 -24.02 -2.51 6.94
N GLY A 172 -22.87 -2.29 7.61
CA GLY A 172 -21.65 -3.11 7.59
C GLY A 172 -21.77 -4.58 7.16
N ASP A 173 -22.63 -5.36 7.81
CA ASP A 173 -22.80 -6.79 7.52
C ASP A 173 -23.38 -7.06 6.14
N LEU A 174 -24.29 -6.20 5.65
CA LEU A 174 -24.87 -6.27 4.31
C LEU A 174 -23.85 -5.90 3.23
N VAL A 175 -22.95 -4.96 3.51
CA VAL A 175 -21.81 -4.64 2.64
C VAL A 175 -20.86 -5.83 2.60
N THR A 176 -20.47 -6.31 3.78
CA THR A 176 -19.69 -7.54 3.93
C THR A 176 -20.54 -8.77 3.72
N ALA A 177 -21.66 -8.71 3.00
CA ALA A 177 -22.33 -9.85 2.36
C ALA A 177 -21.91 -9.98 0.88
N ILE A 178 -21.45 -8.89 0.25
CA ILE A 178 -21.21 -8.83 -1.20
C ILE A 178 -19.81 -8.34 -1.61
N MET A 179 -19.09 -7.64 -0.74
CA MET A 179 -17.74 -7.11 -1.02
C MET A 179 -16.90 -6.88 0.25
N LYS A 180 -15.61 -6.57 0.10
CA LYS A 180 -14.72 -6.19 1.22
C LYS A 180 -14.94 -4.72 1.60
N ARG A 181 -14.72 -4.35 2.87
CA ARG A 181 -14.90 -2.95 3.35
C ARG A 181 -14.07 -1.94 2.57
N ASN A 182 -12.79 -2.26 2.31
CA ASN A 182 -11.93 -1.43 1.46
C ASN A 182 -12.44 -1.27 0.02
N GLN A 183 -13.08 -2.28 -0.58
CA GLN A 183 -13.67 -2.16 -1.92
C GLN A 183 -14.84 -1.17 -1.90
N CYS A 184 -15.71 -1.24 -0.88
CA CYS A 184 -16.79 -0.29 -0.67
C CYS A 184 -16.26 1.14 -0.49
N GLY A 185 -15.23 1.33 0.35
CA GLY A 185 -14.61 2.64 0.56
C GLY A 185 -14.02 3.23 -0.73
N PHE A 186 -13.33 2.42 -1.54
CA PHE A 186 -12.81 2.86 -2.84
C PHE A 186 -13.93 3.17 -3.86
N LEU A 187 -14.96 2.34 -3.95
CA LEU A 187 -16.10 2.60 -4.84
C LEU A 187 -16.79 3.91 -4.47
N MET A 188 -17.03 4.15 -3.18
CA MET A 188 -17.61 5.40 -2.71
C MET A 188 -16.72 6.60 -3.00
N TRP A 189 -15.40 6.49 -2.83
CA TRP A 189 -14.44 7.51 -3.25
C TRP A 189 -14.51 7.79 -4.76
N LEU A 190 -14.60 6.74 -5.57
CA LEU A 190 -14.56 6.84 -7.04
C LEU A 190 -15.87 7.41 -7.60
N LEU A 191 -17.01 6.84 -7.21
CA LEU A 191 -18.33 7.21 -7.74
C LEU A 191 -18.76 8.60 -7.27
N SER A 192 -18.43 8.99 -6.04
CA SER A 192 -18.81 10.32 -5.52
C SER A 192 -18.08 11.47 -6.23
N ARG A 193 -17.02 11.19 -7.00
CA ARG A 193 -16.35 12.18 -7.87
C ARG A 193 -17.11 12.43 -9.16
N VAL A 194 -18.01 11.52 -9.53
CA VAL A 194 -18.95 11.73 -10.62
C VAL A 194 -20.17 12.44 -10.08
N ASP A 195 -20.83 11.85 -9.09
CA ASP A 195 -21.99 12.44 -8.40
C ASP A 195 -22.14 11.80 -7.00
N ALA A 196 -22.06 12.61 -5.95
CA ALA A 196 -22.06 12.13 -4.56
C ALA A 196 -23.42 11.59 -4.10
N ASP A 197 -24.51 12.18 -4.56
CA ASP A 197 -25.86 11.78 -4.17
C ASP A 197 -26.27 10.48 -4.87
N ASP A 198 -26.01 10.40 -6.18
CA ASP A 198 -26.18 9.17 -6.95
C ASP A 198 -25.29 8.07 -6.38
N ALA A 199 -24.03 8.33 -6.04
CA ALA A 199 -23.11 7.32 -5.49
C ALA A 199 -23.67 6.71 -4.20
N LYS A 200 -24.15 7.56 -3.29
CA LYS A 200 -24.78 7.12 -2.05
C LYS A 200 -26.05 6.32 -2.31
N ARG A 201 -26.92 6.80 -3.21
CA ARG A 201 -28.18 6.13 -3.55
C ARG A 201 -27.95 4.78 -4.21
N PHE A 202 -27.09 4.71 -5.23
CA PHE A 202 -26.73 3.48 -5.92
C PHE A 202 -26.14 2.45 -4.95
N MET A 203 -25.16 2.84 -4.13
CA MET A 203 -24.53 1.92 -3.19
C MET A 203 -25.52 1.46 -2.11
N ASN A 204 -26.40 2.35 -1.63
CA ASN A 204 -27.48 1.97 -0.73
C ASN A 204 -28.46 0.97 -1.38
N ASN A 205 -28.86 1.20 -2.63
CA ASN A 205 -29.76 0.32 -3.37
C ASN A 205 -29.12 -1.05 -3.64
N LEU A 206 -27.84 -1.08 -4.01
CA LEU A 206 -27.07 -2.30 -4.20
C LEU A 206 -26.92 -3.10 -2.90
N VAL A 207 -26.67 -2.44 -1.78
CA VAL A 207 -26.48 -3.10 -0.48
C VAL A 207 -27.81 -3.60 0.10
N ASN A 208 -28.90 -2.86 -0.08
CA ASN A 208 -30.21 -3.22 0.46
C ASN A 208 -31.11 -3.98 -0.52
N SER A 209 -30.65 -4.22 -1.75
CA SER A 209 -31.44 -4.87 -2.80
C SER A 209 -32.71 -4.09 -3.17
N VAL A 210 -32.63 -2.77 -3.21
CA VAL A 210 -33.74 -1.88 -3.60
C VAL A 210 -33.68 -1.63 -5.10
N ALA A 211 -34.82 -1.75 -5.78
CA ALA A 211 -34.96 -1.41 -7.19
C ALA A 211 -35.69 -0.07 -7.33
N ASP A 212 -35.19 0.79 -8.22
CA ASP A 212 -35.88 2.03 -8.61
C ASP A 212 -36.79 1.83 -9.83
N TYR A 213 -36.58 0.75 -10.59
CA TYR A 213 -37.33 0.41 -11.79
C TYR A 213 -37.28 -1.09 -12.10
N GLU A 214 -38.09 -1.55 -13.05
CA GLU A 214 -38.11 -2.97 -13.44
C GLU A 214 -36.76 -3.40 -14.01
N ASN A 215 -36.25 -4.56 -13.57
CA ASN A 215 -34.95 -5.09 -13.99
C ASN A 215 -33.76 -4.16 -13.64
N ASP A 216 -33.84 -3.51 -12.48
CA ASP A 216 -32.80 -2.64 -11.93
C ASP A 216 -31.43 -3.38 -11.76
N PRO A 217 -30.31 -2.79 -12.25
CA PRO A 217 -28.97 -3.35 -12.11
C PRO A 217 -28.52 -3.63 -10.67
N CYS A 218 -28.95 -2.83 -9.68
CA CYS A 218 -28.54 -3.00 -8.29
C CYS A 218 -28.98 -4.35 -7.72
N VAL A 219 -30.24 -4.74 -7.97
CA VAL A 219 -30.81 -5.99 -7.46
C VAL A 219 -30.12 -7.21 -8.09
N LEU A 220 -29.93 -7.18 -9.41
CA LEU A 220 -29.27 -8.28 -10.12
C LEU A 220 -27.78 -8.37 -9.81
N LEU A 221 -27.09 -7.22 -9.67
CA LEU A 221 -25.69 -7.19 -9.27
C LEU A 221 -25.53 -7.75 -7.85
N ARG A 222 -26.37 -7.36 -6.89
CA ARG A 222 -26.32 -7.90 -5.53
C ARG A 222 -26.43 -9.43 -5.53
N LYS A 223 -27.43 -9.97 -6.23
CA LYS A 223 -27.64 -11.42 -6.36
C LYS A 223 -26.40 -12.10 -6.97
N HIS A 224 -25.76 -11.47 -7.95
CA HIS A 224 -24.55 -11.99 -8.57
C HIS A 224 -23.35 -11.97 -7.62
N LEU A 225 -23.11 -10.86 -6.91
CA LEU A 225 -22.01 -10.73 -5.94
C LEU A 225 -22.14 -11.71 -4.76
N LEU A 226 -23.37 -11.92 -4.26
CA LEU A 226 -23.66 -12.95 -3.25
C LEU A 226 -23.24 -14.35 -3.73
N LYS A 227 -23.58 -14.69 -4.99
CA LYS A 227 -23.20 -15.97 -5.58
C LYS A 227 -21.70 -16.12 -5.74
N LEU A 228 -21.02 -15.09 -6.28
CA LEU A 228 -19.57 -15.11 -6.44
C LEU A 228 -18.86 -15.36 -5.12
N ARG A 229 -19.35 -14.75 -4.04
CA ARG A 229 -18.70 -14.86 -2.74
C ARG A 229 -18.98 -16.15 -1.99
N ASN A 230 -20.10 -16.80 -2.30
CA ASN A 230 -20.45 -18.12 -1.77
C ASN A 230 -19.84 -19.27 -2.61
N ASP A 231 -19.15 -18.97 -3.71
CA ASP A 231 -18.50 -19.99 -4.53
C ASP A 231 -17.31 -20.60 -3.77
N ARG A 232 -17.31 -21.94 -3.64
CA ARG A 232 -16.40 -22.70 -2.78
C ARG A 232 -14.95 -22.76 -3.31
N TYR A 233 -14.69 -22.26 -4.52
CA TYR A 233 -13.45 -22.53 -5.26
C TYR A 233 -12.58 -21.30 -5.59
N GLY A 234 -12.91 -20.08 -5.13
CA GLY A 234 -12.03 -18.94 -5.41
C GLY A 234 -12.30 -17.70 -4.57
N ASP A 235 -11.22 -17.12 -4.04
CA ASP A 235 -11.22 -15.76 -3.48
C ASP A 235 -11.63 -14.80 -4.63
N VAL A 236 -12.81 -14.18 -4.52
CA VAL A 236 -13.35 -13.33 -5.59
C VAL A 236 -12.38 -12.18 -5.85
N LYS A 237 -11.87 -12.14 -7.08
CA LYS A 237 -10.84 -11.18 -7.49
C LYS A 237 -11.38 -9.75 -7.38
N ARG A 238 -10.57 -8.86 -6.80
CA ARG A 238 -10.93 -7.46 -6.55
C ARG A 238 -11.39 -6.74 -7.82
N ASN A 239 -10.66 -6.89 -8.92
CA ASN A 239 -10.99 -6.25 -10.19
C ASN A 239 -12.37 -6.67 -10.73
N ILE A 240 -12.82 -7.90 -10.45
CA ILE A 240 -14.15 -8.37 -10.84
C ILE A 240 -15.24 -7.65 -10.05
N VAL A 241 -15.11 -7.59 -8.71
CA VAL A 241 -16.10 -6.89 -7.86
C VAL A 241 -16.19 -5.41 -8.25
N LEU A 242 -15.05 -4.73 -8.35
CA LEU A 242 -15.00 -3.31 -8.67
C LEU A 242 -15.52 -3.03 -10.08
N GLY A 243 -15.03 -3.77 -11.09
CA GLY A 243 -15.45 -3.54 -12.47
C GLY A 243 -16.92 -3.87 -12.70
N LEU A 244 -17.46 -4.95 -12.11
CA LEU A 244 -18.90 -5.24 -12.22
C LEU A 244 -19.73 -4.15 -11.54
N THR A 245 -19.26 -3.61 -10.42
CA THR A 245 -19.96 -2.52 -9.74
C THR A 245 -19.97 -1.26 -10.60
N ILE A 246 -18.83 -0.85 -11.17
CA ILE A 246 -18.74 0.32 -12.05
C ILE A 246 -19.57 0.12 -13.33
N GLN A 247 -19.53 -1.06 -13.93
CA GLN A 247 -20.33 -1.35 -15.12
C GLN A 247 -21.84 -1.20 -14.85
N ASN A 248 -22.32 -1.64 -13.69
CA ASN A 248 -23.75 -1.54 -13.36
C ASN A 248 -24.13 -0.19 -12.77
N TRP A 249 -23.18 0.57 -12.21
CA TRP A 249 -23.34 2.00 -11.94
C TRP A 249 -23.71 2.75 -13.21
N ASN A 250 -22.94 2.57 -14.30
CA ASN A 250 -23.22 3.24 -15.58
C ASN A 250 -24.63 2.92 -16.08
N LYS A 251 -25.00 1.64 -16.07
CA LYS A 251 -26.35 1.20 -16.49
C LYS A 251 -27.45 1.76 -15.60
N TRP A 252 -27.21 1.87 -14.30
CA TRP A 252 -28.18 2.42 -13.37
C TRP A 252 -28.40 3.92 -13.60
N ARG A 253 -27.33 4.69 -13.85
CA ARG A 253 -27.44 6.11 -14.19
C ARG A 253 -28.15 6.35 -15.52
N ASP A 254 -27.92 5.50 -16.51
CA ASP A 254 -28.63 5.53 -17.80
C ASP A 254 -30.06 4.97 -17.71
N ARG A 255 -30.51 4.54 -16.51
CA ARG A 255 -31.77 3.82 -16.28
C ARG A 255 -31.96 2.63 -17.22
N GLN A 256 -30.87 1.99 -17.63
CA GLN A 256 -30.87 0.85 -18.52
C GLN A 256 -31.28 -0.42 -17.75
N PRO A 257 -32.40 -1.09 -18.13
CA PRO A 257 -32.78 -2.35 -17.52
C PRO A 257 -31.80 -3.48 -17.92
N VAL A 258 -31.50 -4.38 -16.98
CA VAL A 258 -30.63 -5.53 -17.23
C VAL A 258 -31.32 -6.84 -16.92
N LYS A 259 -31.16 -7.83 -17.79
CA LYS A 259 -31.66 -9.20 -17.54
C LYS A 259 -30.58 -10.14 -16.99
N LEU A 260 -29.31 -9.78 -17.18
CA LEU A 260 -28.15 -10.58 -16.78
C LEU A 260 -26.92 -9.71 -16.51
N ILE A 261 -26.13 -10.07 -15.50
CA ILE A 261 -24.82 -9.49 -15.23
C ILE A 261 -23.77 -10.10 -16.16
N ARG A 262 -23.09 -9.26 -16.94
CA ARG A 262 -22.08 -9.68 -17.91
C ARG A 262 -20.69 -9.58 -17.29
N VAL A 263 -20.09 -10.73 -17.02
CA VAL A 263 -18.69 -10.85 -16.56
C VAL A 263 -17.76 -10.96 -17.77
N PRO A 264 -16.53 -10.41 -17.73
CA PRO A 264 -15.53 -10.65 -18.76
C PRO A 264 -15.31 -12.15 -18.97
N ARG A 265 -15.12 -12.56 -20.24
CA ARG A 265 -14.83 -13.96 -20.57
C ARG A 265 -13.43 -14.30 -20.08
N SER A 266 -13.21 -15.56 -19.67
CA SER A 266 -11.89 -16.01 -19.20
C SER A 266 -10.75 -15.74 -20.20
N GLY A 267 -11.02 -15.87 -21.51
CA GLY A 267 -10.05 -15.58 -22.57
C GLY A 267 -9.94 -14.10 -22.97
N GLN A 268 -10.78 -13.22 -22.42
CA GLN A 268 -10.77 -11.78 -22.63
C GLN A 268 -11.10 -11.09 -21.29
N PRO A 269 -10.21 -11.20 -20.29
CA PRO A 269 -10.37 -10.47 -19.05
C PRO A 269 -10.30 -8.97 -19.33
N TRP A 270 -10.85 -8.16 -18.43
CA TRP A 270 -10.59 -6.74 -18.51
C TRP A 270 -9.09 -6.44 -18.41
N ASP A 271 -8.71 -5.35 -19.06
CA ASP A 271 -7.39 -4.73 -19.03
C ASP A 271 -7.56 -3.20 -18.96
N VAL A 272 -6.45 -2.47 -19.08
CA VAL A 272 -6.43 -0.99 -19.04
C VAL A 272 -7.34 -0.36 -20.11
N SER A 273 -7.50 -1.01 -21.26
CA SER A 273 -8.30 -0.48 -22.38
C SER A 273 -9.80 -0.78 -22.25
N SER A 274 -10.16 -1.83 -21.51
CA SER A 274 -11.51 -2.40 -21.47
C SER A 274 -12.18 -2.32 -20.10
N PHE A 275 -11.48 -1.89 -19.05
CA PHE A 275 -12.10 -1.70 -17.74
C PHE A 275 -13.20 -0.64 -17.79
N PRO A 276 -14.35 -0.88 -17.13
CA PRO A 276 -15.40 0.11 -17.08
C PRO A 276 -14.92 1.35 -16.29
N LYS A 277 -15.25 2.52 -16.82
CA LYS A 277 -15.06 3.82 -16.18
C LYS A 277 -16.43 4.37 -15.75
N PRO A 278 -16.55 4.98 -14.57
CA PRO A 278 -17.81 5.55 -14.13
C PRO A 278 -18.19 6.71 -15.05
N ILE A 279 -19.44 6.72 -15.53
CA ILE A 279 -20.04 7.85 -16.26
C ILE A 279 -20.87 8.68 -15.31
#